data_AF-A0A1V5Y844-F1
#
_entry.id   AF-A0A1V5Y844-F1
#
_cell.length_a   1.000
_cell.length_b   1.000
_cell.length_c   1.000
_cell.angle_alpha   90.00
_cell.angle_beta   90.00
_cell.angle_gamma   90.00
#
_symmetry.space_group_name_H-M   'P 1'
#
loop_
_entity.id
_entity.type
_entity.pdbx_description
1 polymer ?
#
loop_
_entity_poly.entity_id
_entity_poly.type
_entity_poly.pdbx_seq_one_letter_code
_entity_poly.pdbx_strand_id
1 'polypeptide(L)'
;MTLFFNVPIFVTALVMFGWKPLVRTLAASVLFSAFIDLLSPFMFTYTNNVLLAAVFGGVLMGAGLGIIFIRGITTGGTDLVTLILRKPYPGLQAGTLMIVIDSVVVLIAVLIFRDIEIALYSAITIFAAGKVIDAIIQGVDFAKVILIITKRPDDILFELTNSMGRGVTQLPARGGYTREEKSMLLTVARRREISDTLKVVKKIDPESFVILYNAAEVRGEGFKEMDL
;
A
#
# COMPACT_ATOMS: atom_id res chain seq x y z
N MET A 1 23.13 -24.92 8.84
CA MET A 1 21.98 -25.37 8.01
C MET A 1 21.23 -24.19 7.39
N THR A 2 20.79 -23.18 8.16
CA THR A 2 20.08 -21.98 7.64
C THR A 2 20.91 -21.11 6.67
N LEU A 3 22.22 -20.99 6.92
CA LEU A 3 23.13 -20.22 6.06
C LEU A 3 23.19 -20.72 4.60
N PHE A 4 23.09 -22.03 4.35
CA PHE A 4 23.16 -22.59 2.99
C PHE A 4 21.93 -22.24 2.14
N PHE A 5 20.74 -22.18 2.73
CA PHE A 5 19.51 -21.80 2.02
C PHE A 5 19.44 -20.30 1.72
N ASN A 6 20.08 -19.47 2.55
CA ASN A 6 20.11 -18.03 2.34
C ASN A 6 21.13 -17.62 1.26
N VAL A 7 22.24 -18.35 1.08
CA VAL A 7 23.29 -18.00 0.10
C VAL A 7 22.75 -17.78 -1.33
N PRO A 8 21.91 -18.66 -1.93
CA PRO A 8 21.35 -18.43 -3.26
C PRO A 8 20.49 -17.17 -3.36
N ILE A 9 19.71 -16.86 -2.31
CA ILE A 9 18.85 -15.67 -2.25
C ILE A 9 19.73 -14.42 -2.19
N PHE A 10 20.78 -14.44 -1.37
CA PHE A 10 21.77 -13.36 -1.27
C PHE A 10 22.53 -13.14 -2.60
N VAL A 11 22.91 -14.21 -3.29
CA VAL A 11 23.57 -14.13 -4.61
C VAL A 11 22.61 -13.55 -5.66
N THR A 12 21.34 -13.97 -5.67
CA THR A 12 20.33 -13.44 -6.60
C THR A 12 20.03 -11.96 -6.31
N ALA A 13 19.92 -11.58 -5.03
CA ALA A 13 19.77 -10.20 -4.61
C ALA A 13 20.97 -9.33 -5.04
N LEU A 14 22.19 -9.85 -4.92
CA LEU A 14 23.42 -9.19 -5.35
C LEU A 14 23.43 -8.89 -6.85
N VAL A 15 23.05 -9.87 -7.67
CA VAL A 15 23.00 -9.72 -9.13
C VAL A 15 21.89 -8.74 -9.55
N MET A 16 20.74 -8.75 -8.87
CA MET A 16 19.60 -7.91 -9.25
C MET A 16 19.67 -6.47 -8.73
N PHE A 17 20.15 -6.23 -7.50
CA PHE A 17 20.09 -4.91 -6.85
C PHE A 17 21.47 -4.25 -6.69
N GLY A 18 22.55 -4.98 -6.96
CA GLY A 18 23.92 -4.51 -6.76
C GLY A 18 24.32 -4.42 -5.29
N TRP A 19 25.50 -3.88 -5.03
CA TRP A 19 26.13 -3.91 -3.70
C TRP A 19 25.48 -2.98 -2.67
N LYS A 20 24.96 -1.82 -3.10
CA LYS A 20 24.45 -0.78 -2.18
C LYS A 20 23.21 -1.23 -1.37
N PRO A 21 22.17 -1.84 -1.96
CA PRO A 21 21.00 -2.31 -1.22
C PRO A 21 21.33 -3.49 -0.30
N LEU A 22 22.30 -4.33 -0.68
CA LEU A 22 22.75 -5.43 0.15
C LEU A 22 23.42 -4.93 1.44
N VAL A 23 24.33 -3.97 1.35
CA VAL A 23 25.00 -3.39 2.53
C VAL A 23 23.98 -2.75 3.47
N ARG A 24 22.96 -2.07 2.93
CA ARG A 24 21.88 -1.49 3.74
C ARG A 24 21.02 -2.54 4.43
N THR A 25 20.72 -3.63 3.73
CA THR A 25 19.98 -4.78 4.28
C THR A 25 20.77 -5.45 5.40
N LEU A 26 22.06 -5.73 5.19
CA LEU A 26 22.94 -6.29 6.22
C LEU A 26 23.05 -5.37 7.44
N ALA A 27 23.23 -4.07 7.23
CA ALA A 27 23.25 -3.10 8.32
C ALA A 27 21.91 -3.07 9.08
N ALA A 28 20.78 -3.11 8.37
CA ALA A 28 19.46 -3.16 8.98
C ALA A 28 19.24 -4.45 9.77
N SER A 29 19.65 -5.61 9.26
CA SER A 29 19.57 -6.88 9.98
C SER A 29 20.38 -6.84 11.28
N VAL A 30 21.63 -6.34 11.23
CA VAL A 30 22.50 -6.23 12.41
C VAL A 30 21.90 -5.27 13.43
N LEU A 31 21.42 -4.10 12.99
CA LEU A 31 20.77 -3.14 13.88
C LEU A 31 19.49 -3.72 14.48
N PHE A 32 18.67 -4.41 13.69
CA PHE A 32 17.44 -5.04 14.16
C PHE A 32 17.73 -6.07 15.25
N SER A 33 18.71 -6.95 15.04
CA SER A 33 19.16 -7.90 16.05
C SER A 33 19.69 -7.20 17.31
N ALA A 34 20.55 -6.20 17.17
CA ALA A 34 21.09 -5.46 18.30
C ALA A 34 20.00 -4.74 19.11
N PHE A 35 18.98 -4.19 18.43
CA PHE A 35 17.85 -3.56 19.10
C PHE A 35 16.98 -4.58 19.84
N ILE A 36 16.75 -5.77 19.27
CA ILE A 36 16.03 -6.84 19.98
C ILE A 36 16.79 -7.21 21.26
N ASP A 37 18.10 -7.46 21.17
CA ASP A 37 18.90 -7.86 22.33
C ASP A 37 18.96 -6.76 23.40
N LEU A 38 18.99 -5.49 22.98
CA LEU A 38 19.04 -4.35 23.90
C LEU A 38 17.67 -4.06 24.55
N LEU A 39 16.56 -4.16 23.80
CA LEU A 39 15.23 -3.83 24.28
C LEU A 39 14.52 -5.00 24.97
N SER A 40 14.78 -6.25 24.57
CA SER A 40 14.10 -7.43 25.12
C SER A 40 14.14 -7.50 26.65
N PRO A 41 15.24 -7.14 27.35
CA PRO A 41 15.26 -7.13 28.82
C PRO A 41 14.33 -6.09 29.47
N PHE A 42 13.95 -5.04 28.74
CA PHE A 42 13.12 -3.92 29.24
C PHE A 42 11.65 -4.04 28.82
N MET A 43 11.29 -5.05 28.02
CA MET A 43 9.93 -5.25 27.52
C MET A 43 9.13 -6.17 28.45
N PHE A 44 7.90 -5.75 28.77
CA PHE A 44 6.97 -6.53 29.58
C PHE A 44 5.95 -7.27 28.70
N THR A 45 5.46 -8.42 29.16
CA THR A 45 4.35 -9.13 28.51
C THR A 45 3.06 -8.34 28.70
N TYR A 46 2.61 -7.64 27.66
CA TYR A 46 1.40 -6.81 27.71
C TYR A 46 0.11 -7.61 27.76
N THR A 47 0.10 -8.83 27.22
CA THR A 47 -1.08 -9.71 27.25
C THR A 47 -0.68 -11.17 27.14
N ASN A 48 -1.43 -12.05 27.82
CA ASN A 48 -1.31 -13.50 27.70
C ASN A 48 -2.29 -14.09 26.67
N ASN A 49 -3.14 -13.26 26.07
CA ASN A 49 -4.06 -13.69 25.03
C ASN A 49 -3.33 -13.75 23.68
N VAL A 50 -3.13 -14.97 23.19
CA VAL A 50 -2.37 -15.26 21.96
C VAL A 50 -2.97 -14.57 20.74
N LEU A 51 -4.30 -14.47 20.66
CA LEU A 51 -4.98 -13.79 19.55
C LEU A 51 -4.68 -12.29 19.55
N LEU A 52 -4.77 -11.64 20.71
CA LEU A 52 -4.42 -10.22 20.86
C LEU A 52 -2.94 -9.99 20.51
N ALA A 53 -2.05 -10.85 21.01
CA ALA A 53 -0.62 -10.77 20.69
C ALA A 53 -0.36 -10.95 19.18
N ALA A 54 -1.02 -11.91 18.53
CA ALA A 54 -0.87 -12.18 17.10
C ALA A 54 -1.30 -10.99 16.22
N VAL A 55 -2.42 -10.34 16.57
CA VAL A 55 -2.94 -9.18 15.83
C VAL A 55 -2.08 -7.95 16.03
N PHE A 56 -1.83 -7.55 17.29
CA PHE A 56 -1.05 -6.33 17.57
C PHE A 56 0.41 -6.49 17.19
N GLY A 57 1.00 -7.67 17.44
CA GLY A 57 2.35 -8.01 16.98
C GLY A 57 2.46 -7.94 15.47
N GLY A 58 1.50 -8.52 14.74
CA GLY A 58 1.44 -8.44 13.27
C GLY A 58 1.32 -7.00 12.76
N VAL A 59 0.46 -6.17 13.37
CA VAL A 59 0.30 -4.77 12.97
C VAL A 59 1.58 -3.95 13.23
N LEU A 60 2.18 -4.07 14.40
CA LEU A 60 3.41 -3.34 14.75
C LEU A 60 4.61 -3.80 13.91
N MET A 61 4.75 -5.11 13.71
CA MET A 61 5.77 -5.68 12.83
C MET A 61 5.59 -5.19 11.40
N GLY A 62 4.36 -5.28 10.87
CA GLY A 62 4.01 -4.78 9.54
C GLY A 62 4.28 -3.28 9.40
N ALA A 63 4.07 -2.50 10.46
CA ALA A 63 4.37 -1.08 10.46
C ALA A 63 5.87 -0.80 10.31
N GLY A 64 6.70 -1.47 11.12
CA GLY A 64 8.16 -1.35 11.04
C GLY A 64 8.70 -1.81 9.68
N LEU A 65 8.23 -2.98 9.20
CA LEU A 65 8.63 -3.53 7.90
C LEU A 65 8.20 -2.60 6.74
N GLY A 66 6.98 -2.06 6.76
CA GLY A 66 6.51 -1.15 5.72
C GLY A 66 7.39 0.09 5.57
N ILE A 67 7.84 0.68 6.68
CA ILE A 67 8.69 1.89 6.69
C ILE A 67 10.05 1.63 6.04
N ILE A 68 10.71 0.53 6.39
CA ILE A 68 12.01 0.19 5.81
C ILE A 68 11.88 -0.24 4.34
N PHE A 69 10.77 -0.89 3.98
CA PHE A 69 10.52 -1.37 2.63
C PHE A 69 10.29 -0.23 1.63
N ILE A 70 9.72 0.91 2.06
CA ILE A 70 9.64 2.14 1.24
C ILE A 70 11.04 2.59 0.78
N ARG A 71 12.07 2.37 1.61
CA ARG A 71 13.46 2.73 1.29
C ARG A 71 14.17 1.63 0.48
N GLY A 72 13.48 0.56 0.08
CA GLY A 72 14.05 -0.60 -0.60
C GLY A 72 15.02 -1.39 0.28
N ILE A 73 14.83 -1.36 1.60
CA ILE A 73 15.63 -2.06 2.60
C ILE A 73 14.78 -3.21 3.16
N THR A 74 15.42 -4.34 3.43
CA THR A 74 14.77 -5.51 4.04
C THR A 74 15.53 -5.93 5.30
N THR A 75 14.96 -6.86 6.06
CA THR A 75 15.58 -7.53 7.21
C THR A 75 16.40 -8.76 6.82
N GLY A 76 16.40 -9.12 5.52
CA GLY A 76 17.20 -10.22 4.97
C GLY A 76 16.55 -11.60 5.06
N GLY A 77 15.24 -11.66 5.33
CA GLY A 77 14.44 -12.89 5.43
C GLY A 77 13.57 -13.12 4.18
N THR A 78 12.32 -13.54 4.39
CA THR A 78 11.34 -13.73 3.31
C THR A 78 11.00 -12.42 2.60
N ASP A 79 11.18 -11.28 3.27
CA ASP A 79 11.04 -9.93 2.71
C ASP A 79 12.06 -9.61 1.61
N LEU A 80 13.26 -10.20 1.64
CA LEU A 80 14.23 -10.10 0.56
C LEU A 80 13.73 -10.80 -0.71
N VAL A 81 13.08 -11.95 -0.56
CA VAL A 81 12.45 -12.68 -1.68
C VAL A 81 11.33 -11.85 -2.28
N THR A 82 10.50 -11.22 -1.44
CA THR A 82 9.46 -10.27 -1.89
C THR A 82 10.05 -9.12 -2.70
N LEU A 83 11.15 -8.52 -2.23
CA LEU A 83 11.80 -7.42 -2.94
C LEU A 83 12.32 -7.88 -4.30
N ILE A 84 12.96 -9.06 -4.37
CA ILE A 84 13.42 -9.70 -5.61
C ILE A 84 12.28 -9.91 -6.60
N LEU A 85 11.16 -10.46 -6.15
CA LEU A 85 10.00 -10.75 -7.01
C LEU A 85 9.24 -9.49 -7.46
N ARG A 86 9.25 -8.42 -6.65
CA ARG A 86 8.61 -7.16 -7.01
C ARG A 86 9.33 -6.44 -8.15
N LYS A 87 10.64 -6.65 -8.32
CA LYS A 87 11.42 -6.01 -9.40
C LYS A 87 10.93 -6.36 -10.81
N PRO A 88 10.75 -7.65 -11.19
CA PRO A 88 10.16 -8.03 -12.47
C PRO A 88 8.64 -7.81 -12.53
N TYR A 89 7.94 -7.69 -11.38
CA TYR A 89 6.48 -7.53 -11.31
C TYR A 89 6.08 -6.31 -10.46
N PRO A 90 6.31 -5.08 -10.95
CA PRO A 90 6.10 -3.85 -10.17
C PRO A 90 4.64 -3.57 -9.79
N GLY A 91 3.67 -4.16 -10.52
CA GLY A 91 2.24 -4.03 -10.25
C GLY A 91 1.73 -4.85 -9.06
N LEU A 92 2.55 -5.72 -8.47
CA LEU A 92 2.17 -6.52 -7.31
C LEU A 92 2.44 -5.77 -5.99
N GLN A 93 1.49 -5.86 -5.07
CA GLN A 93 1.60 -5.28 -3.74
C GLN A 93 2.60 -6.11 -2.90
N ALA A 94 3.54 -5.44 -2.24
CA ALA A 94 4.63 -6.11 -1.54
C ALA A 94 4.15 -6.93 -0.34
N GLY A 95 3.23 -6.40 0.46
CA GLY A 95 2.63 -7.10 1.59
C GLY A 95 1.81 -8.31 1.14
N THR A 96 1.11 -8.21 0.01
CA THR A 96 0.41 -9.36 -0.59
C THR A 96 1.38 -10.46 -1.02
N LEU A 97 2.52 -10.12 -1.62
CA LEU A 97 3.58 -11.09 -1.94
C LEU A 97 4.17 -11.73 -0.67
N MET A 98 4.39 -10.96 0.39
CA MET A 98 4.84 -11.49 1.69
C MET A 98 3.82 -12.47 2.27
N ILE A 99 2.52 -12.16 2.22
CA ILE A 99 1.47 -13.06 2.69
C ILE A 99 1.55 -14.41 1.99
N VAL A 100 1.72 -14.42 0.65
CA VAL A 100 1.81 -15.67 -0.11
C VAL A 100 3.06 -16.46 0.28
N ILE A 101 4.23 -15.81 0.33
CA ILE A 101 5.51 -16.47 0.66
C ILE A 101 5.46 -17.04 2.08
N ASP A 102 5.05 -16.25 3.07
CA ASP A 102 5.01 -16.66 4.46
C ASP A 102 3.93 -17.72 4.71
N SER A 103 2.81 -17.67 3.98
CA SER A 103 1.78 -18.72 4.03
C SER A 103 2.31 -20.07 3.55
N VAL A 104 3.14 -20.09 2.51
CA VAL A 104 3.81 -21.33 2.06
C VAL A 104 4.74 -21.87 3.15
N VAL A 105 5.50 -20.99 3.80
CA VAL A 105 6.39 -21.38 4.93
C VAL A 105 5.58 -21.96 6.09
N VAL A 106 4.46 -21.33 6.46
CA VAL A 106 3.56 -21.81 7.51
C VAL A 106 2.93 -23.15 7.13
N LEU A 107 2.46 -23.33 5.89
CA LEU A 107 1.89 -24.60 5.44
C LEU A 107 2.89 -25.75 5.54
N ILE A 108 4.15 -25.51 5.15
CA ILE A 108 5.23 -26.50 5.31
C ILE A 108 5.45 -26.80 6.79
N ALA A 109 5.46 -25.79 7.66
CA ALA A 109 5.60 -25.98 9.10
C ALA A 109 4.46 -26.83 9.68
N VAL A 110 3.20 -26.63 9.27
CA VAL A 110 2.06 -27.44 9.73
C VAL A 110 2.19 -28.89 9.31
N LEU A 111 2.65 -29.16 8.08
CA LEU A 111 2.86 -30.54 7.62
C LEU A 111 3.90 -31.28 8.48
N ILE A 112 4.88 -30.56 9.01
CA ILE A 112 5.96 -31.12 9.84
C ILE A 112 5.54 -31.24 11.31
N PHE A 113 5.07 -30.14 11.91
CA PHE A 113 4.78 -30.03 13.34
C PHE A 113 3.37 -30.47 13.73
N ARG A 114 2.45 -30.61 12.76
CA ARG A 114 1.04 -31.03 12.92
C ARG A 114 0.23 -30.19 13.91
N ASP A 115 0.64 -28.96 14.16
CA ASP A 115 -0.08 -28.01 15.00
C ASP A 115 -0.83 -26.99 14.13
N ILE A 116 -2.15 -27.13 14.10
CA ILE A 116 -3.04 -26.27 13.33
C ILE A 116 -3.27 -24.93 14.06
N GLU A 117 -3.20 -24.91 15.38
CA GLU A 117 -3.48 -23.72 16.18
C GLU A 117 -2.39 -22.65 15.98
N ILE A 118 -1.12 -23.07 16.01
CA ILE A 118 0.02 -22.21 15.66
C ILE A 118 -0.11 -21.68 14.22
N ALA A 119 -0.62 -22.49 13.30
CA ALA A 119 -0.84 -22.10 11.91
C ALA A 119 -1.87 -20.98 11.79
N LEU A 120 -3.00 -21.12 12.47
CA LEU A 120 -4.09 -20.15 12.46
C LEU A 120 -3.64 -18.82 13.06
N TYR A 121 -2.91 -18.85 14.18
CA TYR A 121 -2.32 -17.63 14.74
C TYR A 121 -1.30 -16.98 13.82
N SER A 122 -0.43 -17.78 13.20
CA SER A 122 0.55 -17.29 12.21
C SER A 122 -0.14 -16.65 11.00
N ALA A 123 -1.20 -17.26 10.49
CA ALA A 123 -1.98 -16.73 9.37
C ALA A 123 -2.58 -15.36 9.70
N ILE A 124 -3.09 -15.17 10.91
CA ILE A 124 -3.61 -13.88 11.39
C ILE A 124 -2.48 -12.84 11.43
N THR A 125 -1.33 -13.17 12.01
CA THR A 125 -0.17 -12.27 12.11
C THR A 125 0.34 -11.87 10.72
N ILE A 126 0.52 -12.83 9.82
CA ILE A 126 1.00 -12.62 8.44
C ILE A 126 0.02 -11.73 7.67
N PHE A 127 -1.29 -12.02 7.76
CA PHE A 127 -2.31 -11.23 7.07
C PHE A 127 -2.35 -9.79 7.58
N ALA A 128 -2.34 -9.61 8.91
CA ALA A 128 -2.32 -8.28 9.53
C ALA A 128 -1.07 -7.49 9.12
N ALA A 129 0.12 -8.11 9.19
CA ALA A 129 1.37 -7.49 8.80
C ALA A 129 1.36 -7.09 7.32
N GLY A 130 0.99 -8.01 6.41
CA GLY A 130 0.96 -7.73 4.97
C GLY A 130 0.02 -6.60 4.60
N LYS A 131 -1.17 -6.51 5.22
CA LYS A 131 -2.09 -5.38 4.98
C LYS A 131 -1.55 -4.05 5.47
N VAL A 132 -0.87 -4.03 6.61
CA VAL A 132 -0.22 -2.81 7.12
C VAL A 132 0.95 -2.39 6.25
N ILE A 133 1.77 -3.34 5.79
CA ILE A 133 2.88 -3.09 4.86
C ILE A 133 2.36 -2.45 3.57
N ASP A 134 1.32 -3.03 2.96
CA ASP A 134 0.73 -2.50 1.73
C ASP A 134 0.17 -1.08 1.94
N ALA A 135 -0.50 -0.84 3.07
CA ALA A 135 -1.03 0.48 3.42
C ALA A 135 0.07 1.53 3.59
N ILE A 136 1.22 1.17 4.18
CA ILE A 136 2.36 2.07 4.36
C ILE A 136 3.07 2.33 3.03
N ILE A 137 3.37 1.29 2.26
CA ILE A 137 4.11 1.41 0.99
C ILE A 137 3.32 2.20 -0.05
N GLN A 138 2.02 1.92 -0.19
CA GLN A 138 1.18 2.64 -1.15
C GLN A 138 0.89 4.06 -0.67
N GLY A 139 1.06 4.32 0.63
CA GLY A 139 0.67 5.56 1.28
C GLY A 139 -0.85 5.66 1.42
N VAL A 140 -1.30 6.50 2.35
CA VAL A 140 -2.74 6.80 2.53
C VAL A 140 -3.25 7.77 1.45
N ASP A 141 -2.39 8.23 0.53
CA ASP A 141 -2.69 9.23 -0.49
C ASP A 141 -3.35 8.58 -1.72
N PHE A 142 -4.46 7.87 -1.48
CA PHE A 142 -5.32 7.39 -2.54
C PHE A 142 -5.88 8.60 -3.31
N ALA A 143 -5.46 8.75 -4.56
CA ALA A 143 -6.15 9.61 -5.50
C ALA A 143 -7.50 8.98 -5.84
N LYS A 144 -8.54 9.80 -5.93
CA LYS A 144 -9.84 9.37 -6.44
C LYS A 144 -10.13 10.07 -7.75
N VAL A 145 -10.70 9.31 -8.67
CA VAL A 145 -11.37 9.87 -9.84
C VAL A 145 -12.73 10.37 -9.39
N ILE A 146 -12.99 11.64 -9.68
CA ILE A 146 -14.24 12.32 -9.39
C ILE A 146 -14.92 12.59 -10.74
N LEU A 147 -16.08 11.98 -10.95
CA LEU A 147 -16.93 12.23 -12.12
C LEU A 147 -18.13 13.06 -11.68
N ILE A 148 -18.26 14.28 -12.19
CA ILE A 148 -19.31 15.22 -11.82
C ILE A 148 -20.24 15.38 -13.02
N ILE A 149 -21.46 14.90 -12.90
CA ILE A 149 -22.51 15.08 -13.90
C ILE A 149 -23.34 16.30 -13.50
N THR A 150 -23.38 17.31 -14.37
CA THR A 150 -23.97 18.61 -14.06
C THR A 150 -24.63 19.24 -15.29
N LYS A 151 -25.60 20.14 -15.04
CA LYS A 151 -26.15 21.06 -16.05
C LYS A 151 -25.38 22.38 -16.15
N ARG A 152 -24.44 22.64 -15.22
CA ARG A 152 -23.65 23.88 -15.12
C ARG A 152 -22.13 23.59 -15.17
N PRO A 153 -21.62 22.99 -16.26
CA PRO A 153 -20.22 22.58 -16.34
C PRO A 153 -19.24 23.76 -16.27
N ASP A 154 -19.55 24.87 -16.93
CA ASP A 154 -18.62 26.00 -17.07
C ASP A 154 -18.31 26.66 -15.72
N ASP A 155 -19.33 26.83 -14.87
CA ASP A 155 -19.18 27.39 -13.53
C ASP A 155 -18.29 26.52 -12.64
N ILE A 156 -18.52 25.18 -12.68
CA ILE A 156 -17.72 24.23 -11.90
C ILE A 156 -16.30 24.12 -12.44
N LEU A 157 -16.14 24.09 -13.77
CA LEU A 157 -14.84 24.04 -14.43
C LEU A 157 -14.01 25.28 -14.08
N PHE A 158 -14.61 26.46 -14.11
CA PHE A 158 -13.96 27.71 -13.71
C PHE A 158 -13.48 27.66 -12.26
N GLU A 159 -14.35 27.27 -11.33
CA GLU A 159 -14.02 27.26 -9.90
C GLU A 159 -12.95 26.21 -9.55
N LEU A 160 -13.05 24.99 -10.10
CA LEU A 160 -12.06 23.94 -9.85
C LEU A 160 -10.70 24.24 -10.48
N THR A 161 -10.68 24.87 -11.66
CA THR A 161 -9.42 25.20 -12.34
C THR A 161 -8.75 26.42 -11.69
N ASN A 162 -9.49 27.51 -11.45
CA ASN A 162 -8.89 28.77 -11.01
C ASN A 162 -8.72 28.87 -9.50
N SER A 163 -9.70 28.41 -8.70
CA SER A 163 -9.63 28.53 -7.24
C SER A 163 -8.84 27.38 -6.61
N MET A 164 -8.84 26.20 -7.24
CA MET A 164 -8.19 25.00 -6.70
C MET A 164 -6.98 24.52 -7.51
N GLY A 165 -6.69 25.11 -8.67
CA GLY A 165 -5.56 24.71 -9.51
C GLY A 165 -5.66 23.29 -10.05
N ARG A 166 -6.87 22.78 -10.29
CA ARG A 166 -7.08 21.37 -10.68
C ARG A 166 -7.22 21.20 -12.18
N GLY A 167 -6.60 20.16 -12.71
CA GLY A 167 -6.94 19.65 -14.04
C GLY A 167 -8.36 19.09 -14.07
N VAL A 168 -9.18 19.57 -14.99
CA VAL A 168 -10.55 19.10 -15.23
C VAL A 168 -10.72 18.84 -16.72
N THR A 169 -11.23 17.65 -17.06
CA THR A 169 -11.60 17.30 -18.43
C THR A 169 -13.12 17.30 -18.54
N GLN A 170 -13.67 18.04 -19.51
CA GLN A 170 -15.10 18.06 -19.78
C GLN A 170 -15.45 17.05 -20.89
N LEU A 171 -16.45 16.22 -20.63
CA LEU A 171 -16.97 15.21 -21.54
C LEU A 171 -18.46 15.49 -21.80
N PRO A 172 -18.90 15.54 -23.08
CA PRO A 172 -20.31 15.68 -23.39
C PRO A 172 -21.08 14.45 -22.90
N ALA A 173 -22.23 14.67 -22.26
CA ALA A 173 -23.06 13.60 -21.71
C ALA A 173 -24.54 13.82 -22.07
N ARG A 174 -25.32 12.75 -22.09
CA ARG A 174 -26.77 12.83 -22.30
C ARG A 174 -27.48 11.86 -21.37
N GLY A 175 -28.55 12.34 -20.73
CA GLY A 175 -29.35 11.50 -19.84
C GLY A 175 -30.00 10.35 -20.61
N GLY A 176 -29.77 9.10 -20.21
CA GLY A 176 -30.35 7.94 -20.90
C GLY A 176 -31.88 7.91 -20.83
N TYR A 177 -32.46 8.31 -19.70
CA TYR A 177 -33.91 8.38 -19.51
C TYR A 177 -34.49 9.73 -19.95
N THR A 178 -33.93 10.83 -19.43
CA THR A 178 -34.47 12.17 -19.66
C THR A 178 -34.15 12.73 -21.04
N ARG A 179 -33.16 12.17 -21.74
CA ARG A 179 -32.59 12.67 -23.01
C ARG A 179 -32.07 14.10 -22.96
N GLU A 180 -31.99 14.70 -21.79
CA GLU A 180 -31.41 16.03 -21.58
C GLU A 180 -29.91 15.99 -21.83
N GLU A 181 -29.40 17.03 -22.48
CA GLU A 181 -27.97 17.26 -22.59
C GLU A 181 -27.42 17.71 -21.24
N LYS A 182 -26.30 17.09 -20.84
CA LYS A 182 -25.57 17.36 -19.61
C LYS A 182 -24.08 17.33 -19.93
N SER A 183 -23.25 17.71 -18.97
CA SER A 183 -21.81 17.51 -19.08
C SER A 183 -21.32 16.66 -17.92
N MET A 184 -20.29 15.87 -18.19
CA MET A 184 -19.55 15.11 -17.20
C MET A 184 -18.15 15.72 -17.08
N LEU A 185 -17.83 16.27 -15.91
CA LEU A 185 -16.49 16.73 -15.58
C LEU A 185 -15.73 15.60 -14.90
N LEU A 186 -14.54 15.29 -15.44
CA LEU A 186 -13.61 14.34 -14.88
C LEU A 186 -12.45 15.10 -14.24
N THR A 187 -12.21 14.84 -12.97
CA THR A 187 -11.03 15.35 -12.27
C THR A 187 -10.48 14.28 -11.34
N VAL A 188 -9.20 14.41 -10.98
CA VAL A 188 -8.54 13.54 -10.02
C VAL A 188 -8.11 14.39 -8.84
N ALA A 189 -8.41 13.92 -7.62
CA ALA A 189 -8.06 14.62 -6.40
C ALA A 189 -7.49 13.65 -5.38
N ARG A 190 -6.56 14.15 -4.54
CA ARG A 190 -6.06 13.38 -3.39
C ARG A 190 -7.16 13.27 -2.33
N ARG A 191 -7.11 12.25 -1.48
CA ARG A 191 -8.13 12.02 -0.44
C ARG A 191 -8.45 13.25 0.40
N ARG A 192 -7.43 14.05 0.76
CA ARG A 192 -7.58 15.27 1.58
C ARG A 192 -8.39 16.38 0.89
N GLU A 193 -8.42 16.36 -0.43
CA GLU A 193 -8.97 17.41 -1.30
C GLU A 193 -10.42 17.14 -1.75
N ILE A 194 -10.89 15.90 -1.59
CA ILE A 194 -12.21 15.47 -2.07
C ILE A 194 -13.32 16.28 -1.40
N SER A 195 -13.21 16.50 -0.08
CA SER A 195 -14.24 17.19 0.70
C SER A 195 -14.48 18.60 0.17
N ASP A 196 -13.42 19.34 -0.12
CA ASP A 196 -13.52 20.72 -0.60
C ASP A 196 -14.02 20.77 -2.04
N THR A 197 -13.59 19.81 -2.88
CA THR A 197 -14.10 19.66 -4.25
C THR A 197 -15.63 19.44 -4.25
N LEU A 198 -16.12 18.53 -3.40
CA LEU A 198 -17.55 18.23 -3.31
C LEU A 198 -18.37 19.41 -2.77
N LYS A 199 -17.83 20.18 -1.82
CA LYS A 199 -18.49 21.39 -1.30
C LYS A 199 -18.69 22.43 -2.40
N VAL A 200 -17.67 22.66 -3.22
CA VAL A 200 -17.73 23.60 -4.36
C VAL A 200 -18.79 23.15 -5.35
N VAL A 201 -18.73 21.89 -5.78
CA VAL A 201 -19.69 21.31 -6.73
C VAL A 201 -21.12 21.46 -6.20
N LYS A 202 -21.35 21.10 -4.93
CA LYS A 202 -22.68 21.18 -4.31
C LYS A 202 -23.19 22.61 -4.16
N LYS A 203 -22.29 23.58 -3.94
CA LYS A 203 -22.63 25.01 -3.84
C LYS A 203 -23.09 25.57 -5.18
N ILE A 204 -22.43 25.17 -6.27
CA ILE A 204 -22.71 25.68 -7.62
C ILE A 204 -23.94 24.99 -8.22
N ASP A 205 -24.00 23.66 -8.13
CA ASP A 205 -25.08 22.84 -8.64
C ASP A 205 -25.54 21.83 -7.58
N PRO A 206 -26.58 22.16 -6.80
CA PRO A 206 -27.17 21.25 -5.82
C PRO A 206 -27.79 19.99 -6.44
N GLU A 207 -28.16 20.00 -7.72
CA GLU A 207 -28.74 18.85 -8.42
C GLU A 207 -27.69 18.00 -9.14
N SER A 208 -26.41 18.38 -9.05
CA SER A 208 -25.31 17.60 -9.61
C SER A 208 -25.21 16.21 -8.99
N PHE A 209 -24.77 15.25 -9.80
CA PHE A 209 -24.51 13.88 -9.40
C PHE A 209 -23.02 13.60 -9.49
N VAL A 210 -22.41 13.12 -8.39
CA VAL A 210 -20.96 12.89 -8.33
C VAL A 210 -20.67 11.42 -8.04
N ILE A 211 -19.76 10.83 -8.83
CA ILE A 211 -19.27 9.46 -8.65
C ILE A 211 -17.80 9.52 -8.25
N LEU A 212 -17.45 8.75 -7.22
CA LEU A 212 -16.08 8.62 -6.71
C LEU A 212 -15.57 7.21 -6.93
N TYR A 213 -14.51 7.07 -7.73
CA TYR A 213 -13.79 5.80 -7.91
C TYR A 213 -12.40 5.89 -7.30
N ASN A 214 -11.96 4.82 -6.64
CA ASN A 214 -10.58 4.72 -6.19
C ASN A 214 -9.69 4.49 -7.43
N ALA A 215 -8.76 5.40 -7.69
CA ALA A 215 -7.75 5.17 -8.71
C ALA A 215 -6.69 4.22 -8.13
N ALA A 216 -6.40 3.12 -8.82
CA ALA A 216 -5.32 2.23 -8.41
C ALA A 216 -3.96 2.95 -8.45
N GLU A 217 -3.75 3.76 -9.48
CA GLU A 217 -2.56 4.59 -9.64
C GLU A 217 -2.87 5.81 -10.52
N VAL A 218 -2.23 6.94 -10.23
CA VAL A 218 -2.29 8.18 -11.03
C VAL A 218 -0.86 8.71 -11.18
N ARG A 219 -0.44 8.95 -12.41
CA ARG A 219 0.89 9.44 -12.77
C ARG A 219 0.78 10.71 -13.62
N GLY A 220 1.73 11.63 -13.48
CA GLY A 220 1.71 12.96 -14.10
C GLY A 220 0.93 14.01 -13.28
N GLU A 221 0.86 15.24 -13.80
CA GLU A 221 0.01 16.33 -13.29
C GLU A 221 0.09 16.57 -11.75
N GLY A 222 1.29 16.49 -11.17
CA GLY A 222 1.51 16.70 -9.74
C GLY A 222 1.16 15.51 -8.82
N PHE A 223 0.87 14.34 -9.41
CA PHE A 223 0.79 13.05 -8.71
C PHE A 223 2.15 12.34 -8.71
N LYS A 224 2.21 11.04 -9.01
CA LYS A 224 3.48 10.30 -9.14
C LYS A 224 4.16 10.60 -10.47
N GLU A 225 5.49 10.52 -10.53
CA GLU A 225 6.23 10.66 -11.77
C GLU A 225 5.88 9.55 -12.78
N MET A 226 6.01 9.87 -14.06
CA MET A 226 5.72 8.93 -15.15
C MET A 226 6.97 8.10 -15.46
N ASP A 227 7.32 7.19 -14.55
CA ASP A 227 8.47 6.28 -14.71
C ASP A 227 8.00 4.92 -15.25
N LEU A 228 8.16 4.68 -16.56
CA LEU A 228 7.85 3.41 -17.22
C LEU A 228 8.88 2.31 -16.88
#